data_AF-A0A939JJF8-F1
#
_entry.id   AF-A0A939JJF8-F1
#
_cell.length_a   1.000
_cell.length_b   1.000
_cell.length_c   1.000
_cell.angle_alpha   90.00
_cell.angle_beta   90.00
_cell.angle_gamma   90.00
#
_symmetry.space_group_name_H-M   'P 1'
#
loop_
_entity.id
_entity.type
_entity.pdbx_description
1 polymer ?
#
loop_
_entity_poly.entity_id
_entity_poly.type
_entity_poly.pdbx_seq_one_letter_code
_entity_poly.pdbx_strand_id
1 'polypeptide(L)' 'MSHEAVPEQSVSEQQDAPKGLLQQMEELMASLTADLSRLDADLQSSADRPPAGGVAH' A
#
# COMPACT_ATOMS: atom_id res chain seq x y z
N MET A 1 14.07 46.73 -11.82
CA MET A 1 13.69 46.22 -10.49
C MET A 1 13.23 44.78 -10.70
N SER A 2 14.03 43.83 -10.21
CA SER A 2 13.77 42.39 -10.32
C SER A 2 12.61 42.03 -9.40
N HIS A 3 11.47 41.62 -9.96
CA HIS A 3 10.45 40.92 -9.20
C HIS A 3 10.56 39.43 -9.52
N GLU A 4 11.28 38.73 -8.65
CA GLU A 4 11.08 37.31 -8.39
C GLU A 4 9.64 37.15 -7.88
N ALA A 5 8.73 36.73 -8.76
CA ALA A 5 7.43 36.23 -8.37
C ALA A 5 7.50 34.71 -8.47
N VAL A 6 7.70 34.08 -7.31
CA VAL A 6 7.58 32.64 -7.08
C VAL A 6 6.34 32.13 -7.82
N PRO A 7 6.43 31.07 -8.64
CA PRO A 7 5.23 30.49 -9.20
C PRO A 7 4.48 29.83 -8.04
N GLU A 8 3.44 30.51 -7.55
CA GLU A 8 2.35 29.88 -6.83
C GLU A 8 1.81 28.79 -7.75
N GLN A 9 2.35 27.57 -7.56
CA GLN A 9 1.94 26.37 -8.26
C GLN A 9 0.48 26.15 -7.93
N SER A 10 -0.35 26.71 -8.81
CA SER A 10 -1.78 26.68 -8.74
C SER A 10 -2.19 25.23 -8.72
N VAL A 11 -2.91 24.90 -7.65
CA VAL A 11 -3.46 23.61 -7.23
C VAL A 11 -4.49 23.10 -8.24
N SER A 12 -4.15 22.98 -9.52
CA SER A 12 -5.10 22.69 -10.61
C SER A 12 -4.58 21.75 -11.69
N GLU A 13 -3.37 21.19 -11.56
CA GLU A 13 -2.86 20.16 -12.48
C GLU A 13 -3.12 18.72 -11.98
N GLN A 14 -3.81 18.56 -10.85
CA GLN A 14 -3.85 17.30 -10.09
C GLN A 14 -4.98 16.33 -10.50
N GLN A 15 -5.55 16.45 -11.70
CA GLN A 15 -6.62 15.54 -12.13
C GLN A 15 -6.29 14.66 -13.34
N ASP A 16 -5.26 14.99 -14.14
CA ASP A 16 -4.92 14.19 -15.34
C ASP A 16 -3.42 14.12 -15.68
N ALA A 17 -2.52 14.57 -14.79
CA ALA A 17 -1.10 14.28 -14.95
C ALA A 17 -0.88 12.76 -14.79
N PRO A 18 -0.11 12.09 -15.67
CA PRO A 18 0.22 10.67 -15.48
C PRO A 18 0.81 10.53 -14.08
N LYS A 19 0.19 9.65 -13.27
CA LYS A 19 0.50 9.43 -11.86
C LYS A 19 1.97 9.72 -11.58
N GLY A 20 2.24 10.71 -10.73
CA GLY A 20 3.62 11.06 -10.40
C GLY A 20 4.36 9.81 -9.91
N LEU A 21 5.64 9.66 -10.27
CA LEU A 21 6.43 8.47 -9.93
C LEU A 21 6.32 8.11 -8.44
N LEU A 22 6.29 9.11 -7.56
CA LEU A 22 6.11 8.91 -6.12
C LEU A 22 4.77 8.26 -5.78
N GLN A 23 3.67 8.74 -6.34
CA GLN A 23 2.34 8.15 -6.15
C GLN A 23 2.29 6.72 -6.68
N GLN A 24 2.91 6.45 -7.83
CA GLN A 24 3.01 5.10 -8.36
C GLN A 24 3.82 4.18 -7.42
N MET A 25 4.90 4.68 -6.81
CA MET A 25 5.68 3.93 -5.82
C MET A 25 4.87 3.68 -4.54
N GLU A 26 4.11 4.65 -4.06
CA GLU A 26 3.23 4.50 -2.89
C GLU A 26 2.15 3.44 -3.14
N GLU A 27 1.50 3.46 -4.30
CA GLU A 27 0.52 2.43 -4.68
C GLU A 27 1.14 1.03 -4.74
N LEU A 28 2.36 0.91 -5.30
CA LEU A 28 3.07 -0.36 -5.36
C LEU A 28 3.47 -0.87 -3.97
N MET A 29 3.93 0.03 -3.08
CA MET A 29 4.23 -0.34 -1.69
C MET A 29 2.97 -0.75 -0.93
N ALA A 30 1.85 -0.08 -1.16
CA ALA A 30 0.58 -0.40 -0.54
C ALA A 30 0.05 -1.77 -0.98
N SER A 31 0.10 -2.08 -2.29
CA SER A 31 -0.30 -3.39 -2.80
C SER A 31 0.58 -4.51 -2.24
N LEU A 32 1.90 -4.29 -2.21
CA LEU A 32 2.85 -5.25 -1.66
C LEU A 32 2.62 -5.48 -0.15
N THR A 33 2.35 -4.41 0.60
CA THR A 33 2.06 -4.49 2.03
C THR A 33 0.76 -5.26 2.32
N ALA A 34 -0.26 -5.06 1.48
CA ALA A 34 -1.51 -5.80 1.59
C ALA A 34 -1.30 -7.30 1.31
N ASP A 35 -0.51 -7.64 0.29
CA ASP A 35 -0.18 -9.03 -0.04
C ASP A 35 0.61 -9.71 1.09
N LEU A 36 1.59 -9.03 1.69
CA LEU A 36 2.35 -9.54 2.83
C LEU A 36 1.48 -9.71 4.08
N SER A 37 0.60 -8.75 4.37
CA SER A 37 -0.32 -8.83 5.51
C SER A 37 -1.29 -10.00 5.35
N ARG A 38 -1.72 -10.29 4.12
CA ARG A 38 -2.58 -11.45 3.82
C ARG A 38 -1.84 -12.76 4.00
N LEU A 39 -0.60 -12.84 3.55
CA LEU A 39 0.23 -14.03 3.74
C LEU A 39 0.49 -14.28 5.23
N ASP A 40 0.78 -13.25 6.01
CA ASP A 40 0.95 -13.36 7.46
C ASP A 40 -0.31 -13.92 8.14
N ALA A 41 -1.48 -13.40 7.80
CA ALA A 41 -2.76 -13.90 8.33
C ALA A 41 -3.02 -15.36 7.95
N ASP A 42 -2.68 -15.79 6.74
CA ASP A 42 -2.82 -17.18 6.29
C ASP A 42 -1.90 -18.14 7.05
N LEU A 43 -0.66 -17.71 7.31
CA LEU A 43 0.31 -18.45 8.11
C LEU A 43 -0.14 -18.58 9.57
N GLN A 44 -0.64 -17.49 10.18
CA GLN A 44 -1.21 -17.52 11.52
C GLN A 44 -2.43 -18.44 11.59
N SER A 45 -3.34 -18.37 10.61
CA SER A 45 -4.52 -19.24 10.55
C SER A 45 -4.14 -20.72 10.39
N SER A 46 -3.07 -21.02 9.66
CA SER A 46 -2.58 -22.38 9.48
C SER A 46 -1.88 -22.91 10.73
N ALA A 47 -1.19 -22.04 11.46
CA ALA A 47 -0.52 -22.37 12.72
C ALA A 47 -1.50 -22.54 13.90
N ASP A 48 -2.60 -21.78 13.91
CA ASP A 48 -3.62 -21.84 14.97
C ASP A 48 -4.53 -23.07 14.85
N ARG A 49 -4.56 -23.76 13.69
CA ARG A 49 -5.36 -24.97 13.53
C ARG A 49 -4.79 -26.07 14.43
N PRO A 50 -5.48 -26.49 15.51
CA PRO A 50 -5.02 -27.61 16.30
C PRO A 50 -4.95 -28.85 15.39
N PRO A 51 -3.98 -29.76 15.58
CA PRO A 51 -3.95 -31.00 14.80
C PRO A 51 -5.31 -31.68 14.96
N ALA A 52 -6.00 -31.89 13.84
CA ALA A 52 -7.26 -32.62 13.80
C ALA A 52 -6.97 -34.09 14.15
N GLY A 53 -6.88 -34.37 15.45
CA GLY A 53 -6.41 -35.65 15.98
C GLY A 53 -6.67 -35.83 17.48
N GLY A 54 -7.57 -35.03 18.06
CA GLY A 54 -8.11 -35.26 19.39
C GLY A 54 -9.52 -35.82 19.33
N VAL A 55 -9.69 -37.04 18.83
CA VAL A 55 -10.79 -37.97 19.23
C VAL A 55 -10.47 -39.39 18.73
N ALA A 56 -9.91 -40.22 19.60
CA ALA A 56 -10.07 -41.66 19.53
C ALA A 56 -10.43 -42.16 20.94
N HIS A 57 -11.61 -42.79 20.98
CA HIS A 57 -12.24 -43.65 21.98
C HIS A 57 -11.36 -44.16 23.13
#